data_AF-A0A4Y2LJT4-F1
#
_entry.id   AF-A0A4Y2LJT4-F1
#
_cell.length_a   1.000
_cell.length_b   1.000
_cell.length_c   1.000
_cell.angle_alpha   90.00
_cell.angle_beta   90.00
_cell.angle_gamma   90.00
#
_symmetry.space_group_name_H-M   'P 1'
#
loop_
_entity.id
_entity.type
_entity.pdbx_description
1 polymer ?
#
loop_
_entity_poly.entity_id
_entity_poly.type
_entity_poly.pdbx_seq_one_letter_code
_entity_poly.pdbx_strand_id
1 'polypeptide(L)'
;MSSPLPFSKLDGSNYTSWKENMKVVLMDRGCWSFIIEEDKPCPEQATEKEKFEYVWRKQRCYTTIYQGIERKFFPLIRHTTDCKEAWKILKSNFEPTSKARLAVLIDEFFELKFNPEEETIGIF
;
A
#
# COMPACT_ATOMS: atom_id res chain seq x y z
N MET A 1 -9.79 7.30 -21.81
CA MET A 1 -9.93 6.25 -20.78
C MET A 1 -8.52 5.73 -20.46
N SER A 2 -8.19 5.47 -19.20
CA SER A 2 -6.91 4.80 -18.87
C SER A 2 -6.99 3.35 -19.35
N SER A 3 -5.96 2.87 -20.07
CA SER A 3 -5.87 1.47 -20.47
C SER A 3 -5.94 0.55 -19.24
N PRO A 4 -6.57 -0.63 -19.36
CA PRO A 4 -6.55 -1.62 -18.29
C PRO A 4 -5.10 -2.02 -17.99
N LEU A 5 -4.84 -2.37 -16.73
CA LEU A 5 -3.52 -2.83 -16.32
C LEU A 5 -3.25 -4.20 -16.96
N PRO A 6 -2.02 -4.45 -17.45
CA PRO A 6 -1.68 -5.69 -18.17
C PRO A 6 -1.44 -6.89 -17.24
N PHE A 7 -1.90 -6.83 -15.98
CA PHE A 7 -1.69 -7.85 -14.96
C PHE A 7 -2.89 -7.89 -14.00
N SER A 8 -3.01 -9.00 -13.27
CA SER A 8 -4.10 -9.21 -12.31
C SER A 8 -4.09 -8.16 -11.19
N LYS A 9 -5.29 -7.76 -10.75
CA LYS A 9 -5.44 -6.87 -9.60
C LYS A 9 -4.96 -7.56 -8.32
N LEU A 10 -4.60 -6.76 -7.32
CA LEU A 10 -4.26 -7.25 -5.99
C LEU A 10 -5.47 -7.98 -5.39
N ASP A 11 -5.34 -9.27 -5.12
CA ASP A 11 -6.41 -10.16 -4.66
C ASP A 11 -6.19 -10.70 -3.23
N GLY A 12 -5.03 -10.40 -2.63
CA GLY A 12 -4.62 -10.80 -1.29
C GLY A 12 -3.60 -11.94 -1.27
N SER A 13 -3.48 -12.71 -2.35
CA SER A 13 -2.53 -13.82 -2.50
C SER A 13 -1.33 -13.48 -3.40
N ASN A 14 -1.47 -12.45 -4.24
CA ASN A 14 -0.53 -12.15 -5.31
C ASN A 14 0.35 -10.90 -5.06
N TYR A 15 0.51 -10.44 -3.81
CA TYR A 15 1.16 -9.16 -3.53
C TYR A 15 2.59 -9.04 -4.10
N THR A 16 3.40 -10.09 -4.02
CA THR A 16 4.78 -10.06 -4.54
C THR A 16 4.82 -9.74 -6.03
N SER A 17 4.05 -10.48 -6.85
CA SER A 17 4.00 -10.25 -8.30
C SER A 17 3.25 -8.96 -8.65
N TRP A 18 2.19 -8.62 -7.91
CA TRP A 18 1.47 -7.36 -8.08
C TRP A 18 2.40 -6.16 -7.85
N LYS A 19 3.21 -6.19 -6.78
CA LYS A 19 4.15 -5.13 -6.40
C LYS A 19 5.16 -4.86 -7.51
N GLU A 20 5.75 -5.91 -8.07
CA GLU A 20 6.74 -5.78 -9.16
C GLU A 20 6.11 -5.23 -10.43
N ASN A 21 4.96 -5.76 -10.86
CA ASN A 21 4.27 -5.30 -12.05
C ASN A 21 3.73 -3.86 -11.91
N MET A 22 3.17 -3.54 -10.75
CA MET A 22 2.68 -2.19 -10.46
C MET A 22 3.82 -1.16 -10.46
N LYS A 23 4.98 -1.51 -9.90
CA LYS A 23 6.17 -0.67 -9.99
C LYS A 23 6.54 -0.36 -11.44
N VAL A 24 6.56 -1.37 -12.32
CA VAL A 24 6.85 -1.19 -13.75
C VAL A 24 5.88 -0.23 -14.42
N VAL A 25 4.57 -0.37 -14.17
CA VAL A 25 3.57 0.56 -14.73
C VAL A 25 3.72 1.98 -14.20
N LEU A 26 4.06 2.15 -12.92
CA LEU A 26 4.28 3.48 -12.36
C LEU A 26 5.56 4.15 -12.90
N MET A 27 6.59 3.37 -13.23
CA MET A 27 7.79 3.84 -13.92
C MET A 27 7.45 4.30 -15.34
N ASP A 28 6.72 3.49 -16.12
CA ASP A 28 6.23 3.84 -17.47
C ASP A 28 5.39 5.13 -17.46
N ARG A 29 4.58 5.32 -16.41
CA ARG A 29 3.75 6.53 -16.23
C ARG A 29 4.50 7.71 -15.63
N GLY A 30 5.81 7.60 -15.38
CA GLY A 30 6.65 8.69 -14.85
C GLY A 30 6.26 9.16 -13.43
N CYS A 31 5.70 8.26 -12.63
CA CYS A 31 5.14 8.61 -11.31
C CYS A 31 5.69 7.76 -10.15
N TRP A 32 6.57 6.79 -10.43
CA TRP A 32 7.24 5.99 -9.40
C TRP A 32 8.02 6.83 -8.38
N SER A 33 8.61 7.95 -8.82
CA SER A 33 9.34 8.91 -7.97
C SER A 33 8.51 9.46 -6.81
N PHE A 34 7.18 9.57 -6.95
CA PHE A 34 6.29 10.00 -5.87
C PHE A 34 6.16 8.97 -4.74
N ILE A 35 6.32 7.68 -5.04
CA ILE A 35 6.23 6.62 -4.02
C ILE A 35 7.49 6.59 -3.15
N ILE A 36 8.64 6.81 -3.75
CA ILE A 36 9.95 6.77 -3.09
C ILE A 36 10.46 8.14 -2.61
N GLU A 37 9.65 9.20 -2.76
CA GLU A 37 10.00 10.59 -2.41
C GLU A 37 11.26 11.14 -3.08
N GLU A 38 11.58 10.65 -4.28
CA GLU A 38 12.67 11.21 -5.08
C GLU A 38 12.22 12.39 -5.96
N ASP A 39 10.91 12.57 -6.15
CA ASP A 39 10.39 13.70 -6.94
C ASP A 39 10.50 15.01 -6.15
N LYS A 40 11.22 15.98 -6.71
CA LYS A 40 11.31 17.33 -6.12
C LYS A 40 9.94 18.02 -6.22
N PRO A 41 9.58 18.86 -5.23
CA PRO A 41 8.41 19.73 -5.38
C PRO A 41 8.51 20.55 -6.67
N CYS A 42 7.37 20.79 -7.30
CA CYS A 42 7.31 21.69 -8.45
C CYS A 42 7.87 23.07 -8.03
N PRO A 43 8.90 23.63 -8.72
CA PRO A 43 9.47 24.91 -8.37
C PRO A 43 8.43 26.03 -8.37
N GLU A 44 8.57 27.04 -7.51
CA GLU A 44 7.62 28.17 -7.46
C GLU A 44 7.52 28.90 -8.81
N GLN A 45 8.67 29.05 -9.46
CA GLN A 45 8.87 29.67 -10.78
C GLN A 45 8.51 28.76 -11.98
N ALA A 46 7.95 27.57 -11.73
CA ALA A 46 7.49 26.71 -12.81
C ALA A 46 6.31 27.34 -13.57
N THR A 47 6.29 27.10 -14.88
CA THR A 47 5.20 27.47 -15.77
C THR A 47 3.89 26.79 -15.35
N GLU A 48 2.75 27.34 -15.75
CA GLU A 48 1.44 26.72 -15.52
C GLU A 48 1.36 25.30 -16.08
N LYS A 49 2.01 25.07 -17.24
CA LYS A 49 2.09 23.76 -17.88
C LYS A 49 2.82 22.74 -17.00
N GLU A 50 3.99 23.11 -16.46
CA GLU A 50 4.75 22.23 -15.57
C GLU A 50 4.01 21.93 -14.26
N LYS A 51 3.33 22.94 -13.69
CA LYS A 51 2.46 22.77 -12.51
C LYS A 51 1.32 21.80 -12.79
N PHE A 52 0.66 21.96 -13.94
CA PHE A 52 -0.38 21.04 -14.40
C PHE A 52 0.14 19.62 -14.57
N GLU A 53 1.27 19.44 -15.28
CA GLU A 53 1.90 18.14 -15.48
C GLU A 53 2.29 17.47 -14.16
N TYR A 54 2.81 18.23 -13.20
CA TYR A 54 3.13 17.72 -11.87
C TYR A 54 1.90 17.19 -11.12
N VAL A 55 0.82 17.98 -11.06
CA VAL A 55 -0.44 17.57 -10.42
C VAL A 55 -1.05 16.38 -11.16
N TRP A 56 -1.03 16.39 -12.49
CA TRP A 56 -1.50 15.29 -13.32
C TRP A 56 -0.76 13.99 -13.03
N ARG A 57 0.57 14.01 -12.96
CA ARG A 57 1.36 12.81 -12.63
C ARG A 57 1.06 12.31 -11.21
N LYS A 58 0.84 13.20 -10.22
CA LYS A 58 0.41 12.80 -8.87
C LYS A 58 -0.96 12.11 -8.86
N GLN A 59 -1.96 12.69 -9.52
CA GLN A 59 -3.29 12.08 -9.64
C GLN A 59 -3.22 10.74 -10.39
N ARG A 60 -2.40 10.69 -11.46
CA ARG A 60 -2.16 9.47 -12.23
C ARG A 60 -1.49 8.38 -11.39
N CYS A 61 -0.58 8.73 -10.48
CA CYS A 61 0.05 7.79 -9.54
C CYS A 61 -1.01 7.06 -8.70
N TYR A 62 -1.85 7.83 -7.99
CA TYR A 62 -2.88 7.28 -7.11
C TYR A 62 -3.93 6.47 -7.88
N THR A 63 -4.44 7.02 -8.99
CA THR A 63 -5.47 6.34 -9.79
C THR A 63 -4.95 5.03 -10.39
N THR A 64 -3.67 4.93 -10.72
CA THR A 64 -3.03 3.67 -11.17
C THR A 64 -3.06 2.60 -10.07
N ILE A 65 -2.71 2.96 -8.83
CA ILE A 65 -2.78 2.05 -7.68
C ILE A 65 -4.23 1.61 -7.44
N TYR A 66 -5.17 2.57 -7.39
CA TYR A 66 -6.59 2.31 -7.16
C TYR A 66 -7.19 1.36 -8.22
N GLN A 67 -6.82 1.51 -9.49
CA GLN A 67 -7.24 0.61 -10.57
C GLN A 67 -6.68 -0.80 -10.42
N GLY A 68 -5.51 -0.93 -9.79
CA GLY A 68 -4.80 -2.18 -9.60
C GLY A 68 -5.21 -3.01 -8.41
N ILE A 69 -6.18 -2.58 -7.59
CA ILE A 69 -6.64 -3.37 -6.45
C ILE A 69 -8.07 -3.89 -6.66
N GLU A 70 -8.37 -5.07 -6.11
CA GLU A 70 -9.74 -5.56 -6.07
C GLU A 70 -10.63 -4.65 -5.21
N ARG A 71 -11.92 -4.58 -5.56
CA ARG A 71 -12.90 -3.69 -4.91
C ARG A 71 -12.98 -3.92 -3.38
N LYS A 72 -12.81 -5.17 -2.94
CA LYS A 72 -12.82 -5.54 -1.51
C LYS A 72 -11.73 -4.82 -0.69
N PHE A 73 -10.68 -4.33 -1.34
CA PHE A 73 -9.58 -3.60 -0.70
C PHE A 73 -9.67 -2.08 -0.81
N PHE A 74 -10.65 -1.53 -1.53
CA PHE A 74 -10.88 -0.07 -1.56
C PHE A 74 -11.02 0.55 -0.16
N PRO A 75 -11.68 -0.08 0.83
CA PRO A 75 -11.76 0.47 2.18
C PRO A 75 -10.41 0.71 2.86
N LEU A 76 -9.34 0.01 2.47
CA LEU A 76 -8.00 0.18 3.05
C LEU A 76 -7.41 1.55 2.73
N ILE A 77 -7.65 2.06 1.51
CA ILE A 77 -7.03 3.30 1.01
C ILE A 77 -8.02 4.45 0.82
N ARG A 78 -9.30 4.26 1.16
CA ARG A 78 -10.38 5.26 0.92
C ARG A 78 -10.17 6.63 1.55
N HIS A 79 -9.33 6.71 2.59
CA HIS A 79 -9.08 7.93 3.34
C HIS A 79 -7.91 8.75 2.78
N THR A 80 -7.20 8.23 1.77
CA THR A 80 -6.06 8.90 1.16
C THR A 80 -6.21 8.96 -0.35
N THR A 81 -5.74 10.05 -0.93
CA THR A 81 -5.48 10.21 -2.37
C THR A 81 -3.98 10.34 -2.66
N ASP A 82 -3.15 10.23 -1.63
CA ASP A 82 -1.70 10.23 -1.75
C ASP A 82 -1.23 8.83 -2.14
N CYS A 83 -0.48 8.73 -3.24
CA CYS A 83 -0.09 7.43 -3.77
C CYS A 83 0.99 6.75 -2.94
N LYS A 84 1.84 7.50 -2.23
CA LYS A 84 2.83 6.93 -1.32
C LYS A 84 2.15 6.31 -0.11
N GLU A 85 1.20 7.02 0.50
CA GLU A 85 0.46 6.50 1.64
C GLU A 85 -0.39 5.29 1.25
N ALA A 86 -1.07 5.33 0.10
CA ALA A 86 -1.78 4.17 -0.43
C ALA A 86 -0.84 2.97 -0.64
N TRP A 87 0.35 3.18 -1.23
CA TRP A 87 1.35 2.14 -1.41
C TRP A 87 1.83 1.56 -0.07
N LYS A 88 2.10 2.41 0.92
CA LYS A 88 2.53 2.01 2.27
C LYS A 88 1.47 1.18 2.99
N ILE A 89 0.20 1.59 2.92
CA ILE A 89 -0.92 0.83 3.49
C ILE A 89 -0.99 -0.56 2.85
N LEU A 90 -0.97 -0.65 1.52
CA LEU A 90 -1.01 -1.94 0.82
C LEU A 90 0.19 -2.81 1.18
N LYS A 91 1.40 -2.23 1.23
CA LYS A 91 2.61 -2.93 1.69
C LYS A 91 2.45 -3.48 3.09
N SER A 92 1.97 -2.68 4.04
CA SER A 92 1.78 -3.13 5.42
C SER A 92 0.74 -4.24 5.58
N ASN A 93 -0.27 -4.30 4.70
CA ASN A 93 -1.34 -5.28 4.80
C ASN A 93 -1.03 -6.60 4.10
N PHE A 94 -0.21 -6.57 3.05
CA PHE A 94 -0.04 -7.72 2.15
C PHE A 94 1.40 -8.19 1.98
N GLU A 95 2.40 -7.41 2.41
CA GLU A 95 3.77 -7.88 2.36
C GLU A 95 3.95 -9.02 3.38
N PRO A 96 4.39 -10.21 2.93
CA PRO A 96 4.59 -11.33 3.82
C PRO A 96 5.54 -10.94 4.96
N THR A 97 5.07 -11.10 6.19
CA THR A 97 5.92 -10.99 7.36
C THR A 97 6.77 -12.26 7.45
N SER A 98 8.07 -12.13 7.76
CA SER A 98 8.96 -13.29 7.83
C SER A 98 8.45 -14.32 8.83
N LYS A 99 8.75 -15.61 8.61
CA LYS A 99 8.34 -16.70 9.53
C LYS A 99 8.80 -16.43 10.97
N ALA A 100 10.00 -15.87 11.15
CA ALA A 100 10.53 -15.49 12.46
C ALA A 100 9.68 -14.41 13.13
N ARG A 101 9.29 -13.36 12.38
CA ARG A 101 8.43 -12.30 12.92
C ARG A 101 7.00 -12.78 13.16
N LEU A 102 6.51 -13.71 12.34
CA LEU A 102 5.22 -14.37 12.59
C LEU A 102 5.25 -15.20 13.88
N ALA A 103 6.34 -15.94 14.14
CA ALA A 103 6.50 -16.71 15.38
C ALA A 103 6.47 -15.80 16.61
N VAL A 104 7.24 -14.70 16.60
CA VAL A 104 7.22 -13.69 17.67
C VAL A 104 5.83 -13.12 17.91
N LEU A 105 5.09 -12.77 16.85
CA LEU A 105 3.71 -12.25 16.99
C LEU A 105 2.74 -13.28 17.57
N ILE A 106 2.94 -14.57 17.26
CA ILE A 106 2.14 -15.66 17.83
C ILE A 106 2.47 -15.81 19.32
N ASP A 107 3.75 -15.81 19.69
CA ASP A 107 4.19 -15.89 21.08
C ASP A 107 3.64 -14.71 21.90
N GLU A 108 3.79 -13.48 21.40
CA GLU A 108 3.22 -12.26 22.03
C GLU A 108 1.69 -12.35 22.19
N PHE A 109 0.97 -12.88 21.20
CA PHE A 109 -0.48 -13.06 21.29
C PHE A 109 -0.89 -14.04 22.39
N PHE A 110 -0.18 -15.16 22.54
CA PHE A 110 -0.45 -16.13 23.60
C PHE A 110 -0.12 -15.58 24.98
N GLU A 111 0.98 -14.82 25.12
CA GLU A 111 1.32 -14.14 26.38
C GLU A 111 0.26 -13.11 26.78
N LEU A 112 -0.28 -12.34 25.84
CA LEU A 112 -1.37 -11.39 26.09
C LEU A 112 -2.70 -12.07 26.47
N LYS A 113 -2.89 -13.34 26.07
CA LYS A 113 -4.06 -14.15 26.44
C LYS A 113 -3.89 -14.86 27.78
N PHE A 114 -2.68 -14.95 28.30
CA PHE A 114 -2.40 -15.58 29.58
C PHE A 114 -2.58 -14.54 30.70
N ASN A 115 -3.78 -14.48 31.27
CA ASN A 115 -4.05 -13.72 32.49
C ASN A 115 -4.09 -14.69 33.69
N PRO A 116 -3.00 -14.88 34.45
CA PRO A 116 -2.96 -15.85 35.55
C PRO A 116 -3.95 -15.52 36.68
N GLU A 117 -4.44 -14.28 36.77
CA GLU A 117 -5.44 -13.86 37.75
C GLU A 117 -6.88 -14.26 37.38
N GLU A 118 -7.17 -14.61 36.11
CA GLU A 118 -8.50 -15.07 35.67
C GLU A 118 -8.71 -16.59 35.83
N GLU A 119 -7.64 -17.37 36.09
CA GLU A 119 -7.71 -18.82 36.26
C GLU A 119 -7.91 -19.28 37.72
N THR A 120 -8.49 -18.44 38.58
CA THR A 120 -8.92 -18.83 39.94
C THR A 120 -10.45 -18.91 40.05
N ILE A 121 -11.12 -19.49 39.06
CA ILE A 121 -12.50 -19.96 39.24
C ILE A 121 -12.42 -21.43 39.66
N GLY A 122 -12.63 -21.63 40.96
CA GLY A 122 -12.37 -22.86 41.67
C GLY A 122 -13.15 -24.06 41.17
N ILE A 123 -12.49 -25.21 41.26
CA ILE A 123 -13.12 -26.51 41.30
C ILE A 123 -13.12 -26.92 42.78
N PHE A 124 -14.25 -26.69 43.45
CA PHE A 124 -14.60 -27.36 44.70
C PHE A 124 -15.29 -28.69 44.38
#